data_AF-A0A3B4WVX8-F1
#
_entry.id   AF-A0A3B4WVX8-F1
#
_cell.length_a   1.000
_cell.length_b   1.000
_cell.length_c   1.000
_cell.angle_alpha   90.00
_cell.angle_beta   90.00
_cell.angle_gamma   90.00
#
_symmetry.space_group_name_H-M   'P 1'
#
loop_
_entity.id
_entity.type
_entity.pdbx_description
1 polymer ?
#
loop_
_entity_poly.entity_id
_entity_poly.type
_entity_poly.pdbx_seq_one_letter_code
_entity_poly.pdbx_strand_id
1 'polypeptide(L)'
;MKIASFNVRRFGLAKVSDSDVLSILVKIVSQYDIILILEVVDLSGDSVKLFLKELNRVNTTHHYALQISSRLGRNRYKEQFLFLYRDDVVSLVDAYQYEDNQVNDVDAFAREPYILHFKPHNTVLKDVVLIPVHTRPSDSEKELDELYEVVLMVKDKWKTDNIMILGDFNADGAYVTHKEMKEIRIRSNKNFHWLIGDDVDTTASTSNDHTYDRIVVYGEDMLAAIVPNSAKPFNFHTEFDMTEEMALRVSDHYPVEVELRSAPPFWMAKSNQRCSNADTQQASVNTTVTGQSKTIIHSILSTTDDLSLMWSCFDIYTEKGRGTNNERECLEFGSVSHKSV
;
A
#
# COMPACT_ATOMS: atom_id res chain seq x y z
N MET A 1 -1.71 -0.56 -7.32
CA MET A 1 -0.82 0.60 -7.10
C MET A 1 -0.25 0.48 -5.70
N LYS A 2 1.07 0.48 -5.55
CA LYS A 2 1.76 0.23 -4.26
C LYS A 2 2.19 1.55 -3.61
N ILE A 3 1.80 1.75 -2.35
CA ILE A 3 2.12 2.93 -1.54
C ILE A 3 2.91 2.47 -0.32
N ALA A 4 3.92 3.24 0.09
CA ALA A 4 4.66 2.96 1.32
C ALA A 4 5.06 4.21 2.11
N SER A 5 5.40 4.00 3.38
CA SER A 5 6.14 4.95 4.22
C SER A 5 7.39 4.27 4.73
N PHE A 6 8.50 5.00 4.81
CA PHE A 6 9.77 4.50 5.28
C PHE A 6 10.54 5.55 6.08
N ASN A 7 10.71 5.32 7.38
CA ASN A 7 11.75 6.00 8.15
C ASN A 7 13.12 5.43 7.76
N VAL A 8 13.96 6.24 7.10
CA VAL A 8 15.29 5.81 6.61
C VAL A 8 16.40 6.11 7.63
N ARG A 9 16.07 6.64 8.80
CA ARG A 9 17.00 7.05 9.85
C ARG A 9 18.06 8.02 9.37
N ARG A 10 17.88 9.31 9.65
CA ARG A 10 18.83 10.38 9.29
C ARG A 10 19.23 10.33 7.80
N PHE A 11 18.25 10.29 6.90
CA PHE A 11 18.50 10.35 5.47
C PHE A 11 19.21 11.66 5.10
N GLY A 12 20.41 11.56 4.54
CA GLY A 12 21.25 12.71 4.24
C GLY A 12 22.50 12.31 3.45
N LEU A 13 23.40 13.26 3.21
CA LEU A 13 24.58 13.04 2.36
C LEU A 13 25.44 11.87 2.81
N ALA A 14 25.65 11.70 4.12
CA ALA A 14 26.43 10.58 4.65
C ALA A 14 25.85 9.22 4.25
N LYS A 15 24.50 9.10 4.25
CA LYS A 15 23.81 7.87 3.94
C LYS A 15 23.84 7.54 2.44
N VAL A 16 23.59 8.54 1.59
CA VAL A 16 23.60 8.33 0.13
C VAL A 16 25.01 8.29 -0.48
N SER A 17 26.06 8.60 0.30
CA SER A 17 27.45 8.46 -0.14
C SER A 17 28.01 7.04 0.06
N ASP A 18 27.37 6.21 0.91
CA ASP A 18 27.65 4.78 0.99
C ASP A 18 26.96 4.08 -0.19
N SER A 19 27.76 3.53 -1.11
CA SER A 19 27.25 2.93 -2.35
C SER A 19 26.37 1.70 -2.11
N ASP A 20 26.65 0.92 -1.06
CA ASP A 20 25.87 -0.27 -0.74
C ASP A 20 24.49 0.16 -0.21
N VAL A 21 24.47 1.12 0.71
CA VAL A 21 23.23 1.69 1.25
C VAL A 21 22.42 2.37 0.16
N LEU A 22 23.05 3.19 -0.68
CA LEU A 22 22.39 3.82 -1.82
C LEU A 22 21.76 2.78 -2.75
N SER A 23 22.49 1.72 -3.10
CA SER A 23 21.97 0.67 -3.97
C SER A 23 20.76 -0.04 -3.36
N ILE A 24 20.77 -0.30 -2.05
CA ILE A 24 19.64 -0.93 -1.36
C ILE A 24 18.44 0.02 -1.31
N LEU A 25 18.65 1.30 -0.95
CA LEU A 25 17.58 2.29 -0.94
C LEU A 25 16.92 2.45 -2.32
N VAL A 26 17.71 2.45 -3.39
CA VAL A 26 17.18 2.45 -4.77
C VAL A 26 16.34 1.20 -5.03
N LYS A 27 16.80 0.01 -4.65
CA LYS A 27 16.02 -1.24 -4.80
C LYS A 27 14.71 -1.18 -4.02
N ILE A 28 14.74 -0.72 -2.76
CA ILE A 28 13.56 -0.58 -1.91
C ILE A 28 12.55 0.37 -2.57
N VAL A 29 12.97 1.60 -2.86
CA VAL A 29 12.10 2.66 -3.39
C VAL A 29 11.51 2.31 -4.77
N SER A 30 12.27 1.60 -5.60
CA SER A 30 11.84 1.18 -6.93
C SER A 30 10.64 0.23 -6.92
N GLN A 31 10.24 -0.32 -5.78
CA GLN A 31 9.06 -1.18 -5.66
C GLN A 31 7.73 -0.41 -5.61
N TYR A 32 7.78 0.90 -5.32
CA TYR A 32 6.59 1.67 -4.95
C TYR A 32 6.20 2.69 -6.02
N ASP A 33 4.89 2.86 -6.21
CA ASP A 33 4.36 3.90 -7.09
C ASP A 33 4.36 5.26 -6.40
N ILE A 34 4.13 5.27 -5.08
CA ILE A 34 4.33 6.42 -4.19
C ILE A 34 5.03 5.92 -2.92
N ILE A 35 6.08 6.60 -2.48
CA ILE A 35 6.70 6.36 -1.18
C ILE A 35 6.98 7.66 -0.44
N LEU A 36 6.63 7.66 0.84
CA LEU A 36 7.01 8.66 1.82
C LEU A 36 8.34 8.24 2.48
N ILE A 37 9.33 9.12 2.45
CA ILE A 37 10.61 8.99 3.15
C ILE A 37 10.63 9.97 4.32
N LEU A 38 10.85 9.45 5.53
CA LEU A 38 10.97 10.22 6.76
C LEU A 38 12.44 10.46 7.13
N GLU A 39 12.66 11.31 8.14
CA GLU A 39 13.98 11.68 8.66
C GLU A 39 14.96 12.25 7.62
N VAL A 40 14.46 13.03 6.66
CA VAL A 40 15.35 13.75 5.74
C VAL A 40 16.02 14.91 6.46
N VAL A 41 17.31 14.77 6.73
CA VAL A 41 18.16 15.71 7.49
C VAL A 41 19.23 16.33 6.62
N ASP A 42 18.83 16.93 5.50
CA ASP A 42 19.75 17.57 4.56
C ASP A 42 19.41 19.05 4.34
N LEU A 43 20.30 19.93 4.80
CA LEU A 43 20.17 21.39 4.61
C LEU A 43 20.44 21.83 3.16
N SER A 44 21.26 21.08 2.42
CA SER A 44 21.70 21.43 1.06
C SER A 44 20.71 20.99 -0.02
N GLY A 45 19.95 19.93 0.26
CA GLY A 45 19.12 19.20 -0.70
C GLY A 45 19.91 18.33 -1.67
N ASP A 46 21.23 18.20 -1.51
CA ASP A 46 22.09 17.44 -2.40
C ASP A 46 21.90 15.93 -2.24
N SER A 47 21.57 15.44 -1.04
CA SER A 47 21.28 14.01 -0.85
C SER A 47 20.04 13.59 -1.64
N VAL A 48 19.00 14.42 -1.61
CA VAL A 48 17.74 14.19 -2.32
C VAL A 48 17.95 14.25 -3.83
N LYS A 49 18.71 15.24 -4.34
CA LYS A 49 19.05 15.33 -5.77
C LYS A 49 19.87 14.13 -6.25
N LEU A 50 20.87 13.71 -5.48
CA LEU A 50 21.70 12.55 -5.80
C LEU A 50 20.84 11.29 -5.83
N PHE A 51 20.00 11.09 -4.81
CA PHE A 51 19.13 9.92 -4.72
C PHE A 51 18.13 9.85 -5.87
N LEU A 52 17.42 10.95 -6.17
CA LEU A 52 16.48 10.99 -7.30
C LEU A 52 17.18 10.70 -8.64
N LYS A 53 18.37 11.29 -8.84
CA LYS A 53 19.15 11.04 -10.06
C LYS A 53 19.50 9.56 -10.21
N GLU A 54 19.95 8.91 -9.15
CA GLU A 54 20.29 7.49 -9.19
C GLU A 54 19.06 6.60 -9.37
N LEU A 55 17.96 6.94 -8.67
CA LEU A 55 16.68 6.25 -8.81
C LEU A 55 16.17 6.27 -10.26
N ASN A 56 16.19 7.43 -10.92
CA ASN A 56 15.78 7.58 -12.32
C ASN A 56 16.82 7.07 -13.33
N ARG A 57 18.08 6.87 -12.91
CA ARG A 57 19.09 6.22 -13.76
C ARG A 57 18.85 4.71 -13.86
N VAL A 58 18.42 4.08 -12.76
CA VAL A 58 18.18 2.64 -12.69
C VAL A 58 16.78 2.26 -13.20
N ASN A 59 15.77 3.07 -12.89
CA ASN A 59 14.40 2.85 -13.36
C ASN A 59 14.21 3.40 -14.78
N THR A 60 14.19 2.52 -15.77
CA THR A 60 14.01 2.89 -17.19
C THR A 60 12.54 2.86 -17.65
N THR A 61 11.68 2.15 -16.93
CA THR A 61 10.25 2.04 -17.25
C THR A 61 9.43 3.17 -16.65
N HIS A 62 9.78 3.61 -15.45
CA HIS A 62 9.06 4.62 -14.69
C HIS A 62 10.00 5.76 -14.33
N HIS A 63 9.51 6.99 -14.44
CA HIS A 63 10.22 8.17 -13.99
C HIS A 63 9.64 8.61 -12.64
N TYR A 64 10.51 8.81 -11.66
CA TYR A 64 10.12 9.37 -10.36
C TYR A 64 10.21 10.90 -10.39
N ALA A 65 9.15 11.53 -9.93
CA ALA A 65 9.12 12.92 -9.49
C ALA A 65 9.18 12.96 -7.95
N LEU A 66 9.41 14.16 -7.40
CA LEU A 66 9.47 14.36 -5.96
C LEU A 66 8.62 15.55 -5.49
N GLN A 67 8.26 15.51 -4.22
CA GLN A 67 7.79 16.66 -3.43
C GLN A 67 8.41 16.59 -2.04
N ILE A 68 8.81 17.74 -1.49
CA ILE A 68 9.48 17.79 -0.20
C ILE A 68 8.95 18.93 0.66
N SER A 69 8.71 18.65 1.93
CA SER A 69 8.19 19.65 2.88
C SER A 69 9.22 20.74 3.20
N SER A 70 8.79 21.78 3.93
CA SER A 70 9.71 22.65 4.66
C SER A 70 10.44 21.85 5.75
N ARG A 71 11.51 22.43 6.32
CA ARG A 71 12.26 21.81 7.42
C ARG A 71 11.53 22.02 8.75
N LEU A 72 11.09 20.93 9.38
CA LEU A 72 10.20 20.91 10.54
C LEU A 72 10.88 20.32 11.78
N GLY A 73 10.41 20.65 12.97
CA GLY A 73 11.00 20.24 14.24
C GLY A 73 10.93 21.37 15.26
N ARG A 74 10.81 21.08 16.56
CA ARG A 74 10.80 22.14 17.60
C ARG A 74 12.17 22.80 17.81
N ASN A 75 13.26 22.08 17.54
CA ASN A 75 14.62 22.48 17.90
C ASN A 75 15.50 22.81 16.68
N ARG A 76 16.83 22.88 16.86
CA ARG A 76 17.80 23.04 15.75
C ARG A 76 17.84 21.83 14.82
N TYR A 77 17.60 20.65 15.38
CA TYR A 77 17.40 19.43 14.61
C TYR A 77 16.06 19.53 13.90
N LYS A 78 16.10 19.42 12.57
CA LYS A 78 14.92 19.51 11.72
C LYS A 78 14.97 18.42 10.66
N GLU A 79 13.79 17.96 10.28
CA GLU A 79 13.56 16.90 9.30
C GLU A 79 12.62 17.41 8.20
N GLN A 80 12.50 16.65 7.12
CA GLN A 80 11.55 16.90 6.04
C GLN A 80 10.83 15.60 5.68
N PHE A 81 9.58 15.74 5.24
CA PHE A 81 8.84 14.68 4.56
C PHE A 81 9.17 14.74 3.07
N LEU A 82 9.71 13.65 2.53
CA LEU A 82 10.01 13.53 1.11
C LEU A 82 9.07 12.49 0.48
N PHE A 83 8.25 12.92 -0.46
CA PHE A 83 7.49 12.04 -1.33
C PHE A 83 8.25 11.81 -2.63
N LEU A 84 8.37 10.55 -3.03
CA LEU A 84 8.81 10.11 -4.34
C LEU A 84 7.67 9.36 -5.00
N TYR A 85 7.34 9.68 -6.25
CA TYR A 85 6.22 9.07 -6.94
C TYR A 85 6.47 8.93 -8.43
N ARG A 86 5.92 7.88 -9.03
CA ARG A 86 5.97 7.63 -10.47
C ARG A 86 4.98 8.55 -11.20
N ASP A 87 5.48 9.53 -11.94
CA ASP A 87 4.66 10.57 -12.57
C ASP A 87 3.85 10.07 -13.79
N ASP A 88 4.18 8.88 -14.29
CA ASP A 88 3.38 8.16 -15.29
C ASP A 88 2.21 7.37 -14.66
N VAL A 89 2.26 7.07 -13.35
CA VAL A 89 1.25 6.29 -12.63
C VAL A 89 0.26 7.17 -11.87
N VAL A 90 0.71 8.31 -11.36
CA VAL A 90 -0.11 9.26 -10.58
C VAL A 90 0.17 10.70 -10.97
N SER A 91 -0.85 11.53 -10.90
CA SER A 91 -0.72 12.99 -11.01
C SER A 91 -0.82 13.63 -9.63
N LEU A 92 0.10 14.53 -9.27
CA LEU A 92 -0.06 15.40 -8.11
C LEU A 92 -1.09 16.50 -8.42
N VAL A 93 -2.13 16.61 -7.61
CA VAL A 93 -3.21 17.60 -7.76
C VAL A 93 -2.92 18.86 -6.98
N ASP A 94 -2.60 18.70 -5.69
CA ASP A 94 -2.34 19.79 -4.75
C ASP A 94 -1.46 19.28 -3.59
N ALA A 95 -0.80 20.19 -2.88
CA ALA A 95 -0.04 19.86 -1.69
C ALA A 95 0.03 21.07 -0.74
N TYR A 96 -0.04 20.84 0.57
CA TYR A 96 0.13 21.91 1.54
C TYR A 96 0.74 21.42 2.85
N GLN A 97 1.41 22.34 3.53
CA GLN A 97 1.91 22.14 4.89
C GLN A 97 0.78 22.48 5.87
N TYR A 98 0.44 21.55 6.76
CA TYR A 98 -0.55 21.82 7.81
C TYR A 98 -0.07 22.97 8.71
N GLU A 99 -0.94 23.92 9.01
CA GLU A 99 -0.57 25.18 9.68
C GLU A 99 -0.47 25.07 11.21
N ASP A 100 -1.12 24.07 11.81
CA ASP A 100 -1.07 23.80 13.26
C ASP A 100 -1.40 25.01 14.15
N ASN A 101 -2.41 25.78 13.73
CA ASN A 101 -2.83 27.03 14.36
C ASN A 101 -4.24 26.96 14.98
N GLN A 102 -4.67 25.75 15.36
CA GLN A 102 -6.01 25.53 15.90
C GLN A 102 -6.22 26.30 17.21
N VAL A 103 -7.38 26.95 17.32
CA VAL A 103 -7.71 27.73 18.52
C VAL A 103 -7.84 26.77 19.70
N ASN A 104 -7.02 26.99 20.73
CA ASN A 104 -6.86 26.17 21.93
C ASN A 104 -6.01 24.89 21.79
N ASP A 105 -5.46 24.60 20.61
CA ASP A 105 -4.44 23.55 20.43
C ASP A 105 -3.43 23.94 19.35
N VAL A 106 -2.75 25.08 19.56
CA VAL A 106 -1.68 25.54 18.67
C VAL A 106 -0.41 24.73 18.93
N ASP A 107 0.34 24.43 17.87
CA ASP A 107 1.67 23.77 17.94
C ASP A 107 1.58 22.36 18.57
N ALA A 108 0.59 21.58 18.12
CA ALA A 108 0.42 20.19 18.52
C ALA A 108 1.55 19.30 18.00
N PHE A 109 1.98 19.49 16.75
CA PHE A 109 2.96 18.63 16.08
C PHE A 109 4.39 19.14 16.27
N ALA A 110 5.33 18.24 16.54
CA ALA A 110 6.74 18.59 16.41
C ALA A 110 7.15 18.77 14.94
N ARG A 111 6.48 18.04 14.03
CA ARG A 111 6.62 18.13 12.58
C ARG A 111 5.25 18.08 11.95
N GLU A 112 4.75 19.24 11.59
CA GLU A 112 3.45 19.46 10.99
C GLU A 112 3.29 18.59 9.72
N PRO A 113 2.15 17.90 9.48
CA PRO A 113 1.98 17.05 8.30
C PRO A 113 2.09 17.82 6.96
N TYR A 114 2.89 17.32 6.02
CA TYR A 114 2.96 17.83 4.64
C TYR A 114 2.05 17.00 3.72
N ILE A 115 0.83 17.47 3.50
CA ILE A 115 -0.27 16.69 2.96
C ILE A 115 -0.32 16.81 1.44
N LEU A 116 -0.40 15.68 0.74
CA LEU A 116 -0.43 15.63 -0.73
C LEU A 116 -1.71 14.99 -1.24
N HIS A 117 -2.33 15.60 -2.25
CA HIS A 117 -3.48 15.08 -2.97
C HIS A 117 -3.06 14.56 -4.33
N PHE A 118 -3.27 13.27 -4.56
CA PHE A 118 -2.93 12.59 -5.81
C PHE A 118 -4.18 12.14 -6.56
N LYS A 119 -4.05 12.08 -7.88
CA LYS A 119 -4.99 11.44 -8.79
C LYS A 119 -4.32 10.21 -9.41
N PRO A 120 -4.65 8.99 -8.95
CA PRO A 120 -4.17 7.76 -9.57
C PRO A 120 -4.71 7.57 -10.99
N HIS A 121 -3.90 7.05 -11.91
CA HIS A 121 -4.35 6.81 -13.29
C HIS A 121 -5.09 5.47 -13.45
N ASN A 122 -4.75 4.46 -12.64
CA ASN A 122 -5.30 3.10 -12.78
C ASN A 122 -5.64 2.44 -11.45
N THR A 123 -6.48 3.08 -10.64
CA THR A 123 -7.07 2.47 -9.43
C THR A 123 -8.59 2.62 -9.43
N VAL A 124 -9.26 1.86 -8.57
CA VAL A 124 -10.72 1.99 -8.36
C VAL A 124 -11.09 3.37 -7.78
N LEU A 125 -10.19 3.98 -7.01
CA LEU A 125 -10.33 5.33 -6.48
C LEU A 125 -10.00 6.38 -7.54
N LYS A 126 -10.64 7.55 -7.46
CA LYS A 126 -10.39 8.67 -8.39
C LYS A 126 -9.36 9.66 -7.87
N ASP A 127 -9.12 9.65 -6.58
CA ASP A 127 -8.12 10.43 -5.88
C ASP A 127 -7.68 9.69 -4.61
N VAL A 128 -6.56 10.13 -4.05
CA VAL A 128 -6.09 9.70 -2.73
C VAL A 128 -5.32 10.85 -2.10
N VAL A 129 -5.56 11.09 -0.82
CA VAL A 129 -4.83 12.05 0.00
C VAL A 129 -3.91 11.30 0.94
N LEU A 130 -2.63 11.69 0.97
CA LEU A 130 -1.63 11.13 1.86
C LEU A 130 -1.25 12.16 2.93
N ILE A 131 -1.41 11.77 4.19
CA ILE A 131 -1.03 12.55 5.38
C ILE A 131 0.20 11.88 6.00
N PRO A 132 1.41 12.45 5.84
CA PRO A 132 2.61 11.88 6.42
C PRO A 132 2.67 12.14 7.93
N VAL A 133 3.24 11.20 8.67
CA VAL A 133 3.43 11.32 10.12
C VAL A 133 4.84 10.91 10.51
N HIS A 134 5.46 11.70 11.38
CA HIS A 134 6.62 11.28 12.17
C HIS A 134 6.45 11.92 13.55
N THR A 135 5.87 11.18 14.50
CA THR A 135 5.56 11.73 15.82
C THR A 135 6.82 11.94 16.64
N ARG A 136 6.79 12.89 17.59
CA ARG A 136 7.81 12.93 18.63
C ARG A 136 7.49 11.85 19.66
N PRO A 137 8.43 10.96 20.03
CA PRO A 137 8.12 9.85 20.96
C PRO A 137 7.50 10.29 22.29
N SER A 138 7.93 11.43 22.85
CA SER A 138 7.38 11.94 24.11
C SER A 138 5.98 12.55 24.00
N ASP A 139 5.55 12.89 22.78
CA ASP A 139 4.30 13.62 22.50
C ASP A 139 3.38 12.79 21.58
N SER A 140 3.66 11.48 21.41
CA SER A 140 3.01 10.64 20.39
C SER A 140 1.51 10.52 20.61
N GLU A 141 1.03 10.35 21.85
CA GLU A 141 -0.41 10.36 22.13
C GLU A 141 -1.08 11.64 21.60
N LYS A 142 -0.54 12.81 21.95
CA LYS A 142 -1.09 14.11 21.56
C LYS A 142 -1.08 14.28 20.04
N GLU A 143 0.07 14.05 19.40
CA GLU A 143 0.20 14.20 17.95
C GLU A 143 -0.74 13.25 17.19
N LEU A 144 -0.90 12.01 17.67
CA LEU A 144 -1.80 11.04 17.05
C LEU A 144 -3.27 11.41 17.21
N ASP A 145 -3.68 11.93 18.37
CA ASP A 145 -5.04 12.39 18.58
C ASP A 145 -5.40 13.56 17.66
N GLU A 146 -4.46 14.49 17.47
CA GLU A 146 -4.65 15.68 16.64
C GLU A 146 -4.83 15.37 15.14
N LEU A 147 -4.33 14.22 14.66
CA LEU A 147 -4.56 13.77 13.28
C LEU A 147 -6.04 13.65 12.93
N TYR A 148 -6.92 13.49 13.93
CA TYR A 148 -8.37 13.53 13.71
C TYR A 148 -8.82 14.86 13.08
N GLU A 149 -8.32 15.99 13.60
CA GLU A 149 -8.65 17.31 13.09
C GLU A 149 -8.02 17.55 11.72
N VAL A 150 -6.81 17.04 11.49
CA VAL A 150 -6.16 17.08 10.17
C VAL A 150 -7.05 16.40 9.12
N VAL A 151 -7.63 15.23 9.44
CA VAL A 151 -8.57 14.54 8.54
C VAL A 151 -9.83 15.37 8.29
N LEU A 152 -10.40 16.01 9.32
CA LEU A 152 -11.57 16.88 9.13
C LEU A 152 -11.26 18.07 8.20
N MET A 153 -10.08 18.68 8.36
CA MET A 153 -9.62 19.78 7.51
C MET A 153 -9.40 19.35 6.07
N VAL A 154 -8.80 18.18 5.85
CA VAL A 154 -8.62 17.60 4.51
C VAL A 154 -9.97 17.34 3.84
N LYS A 155 -10.91 16.74 4.59
CA LYS A 155 -12.27 16.50 4.12
C LYS A 155 -12.96 17.80 3.72
N ASP A 156 -12.84 18.85 4.53
CA ASP A 156 -13.43 20.14 4.20
C ASP A 156 -12.78 20.79 2.99
N LYS A 157 -11.44 20.75 2.89
CA LYS A 157 -10.69 21.39 1.80
C LYS A 157 -10.93 20.73 0.44
N TRP A 158 -10.83 19.41 0.35
CA TRP A 158 -10.86 18.68 -0.92
C TRP A 158 -12.14 17.87 -1.15
N LYS A 159 -13.06 17.85 -0.18
CA LYS A 159 -14.36 17.16 -0.29
C LYS A 159 -14.20 15.67 -0.64
N THR A 160 -13.19 15.02 -0.08
CA THR A 160 -12.87 13.61 -0.31
C THR A 160 -12.67 12.88 1.01
N ASP A 161 -13.12 11.63 1.06
CA ASP A 161 -12.89 10.70 2.17
C ASP A 161 -11.72 9.73 1.88
N ASN A 162 -11.14 9.77 0.66
CA ASN A 162 -10.06 8.88 0.23
C ASN A 162 -8.71 9.28 0.87
N ILE A 163 -8.61 9.12 2.19
CA ILE A 163 -7.50 9.62 3.00
C ILE A 163 -6.73 8.44 3.59
N MET A 164 -5.41 8.49 3.44
CA MET A 164 -4.45 7.58 4.06
C MET A 164 -3.47 8.37 4.91
N ILE A 165 -3.35 7.97 6.17
CA ILE A 165 -2.36 8.46 7.12
C ILE A 165 -1.28 7.39 7.21
N LEU A 166 -0.02 7.76 7.02
CA LEU A 166 1.09 6.80 6.97
C LEU A 166 2.38 7.42 7.49
N GLY A 167 3.17 6.64 8.22
CA GLY A 167 4.35 7.19 8.87
C GLY A 167 4.87 6.38 10.04
N ASP A 168 5.89 6.93 10.68
CA ASP A 168 6.38 6.49 11.98
C ASP A 168 5.55 7.17 13.07
N PHE A 169 4.65 6.41 13.67
CA PHE A 169 3.71 6.92 14.67
C PHE A 169 4.30 6.82 16.09
N ASN A 170 5.42 6.11 16.27
CA ASN A 170 5.89 5.68 17.60
C ASN A 170 4.74 5.04 18.43
N ALA A 171 3.81 4.34 17.77
CA ALA A 171 2.53 3.89 18.31
C ALA A 171 2.60 2.57 19.09
N ASP A 172 3.68 2.35 19.85
CA ASP A 172 3.91 1.14 20.63
C ASP A 172 4.99 1.33 21.71
N GLY A 173 5.26 0.27 22.48
CA GLY A 173 6.32 0.22 23.47
C GLY A 173 6.08 1.18 24.63
N ALA A 174 7.09 1.98 24.95
CA ALA A 174 7.05 2.92 26.06
C ALA A 174 6.40 4.27 25.71
N TYR A 175 6.06 4.51 24.43
CA TYR A 175 5.67 5.84 23.95
C TYR A 175 4.16 6.09 24.02
N VAL A 176 3.36 5.06 23.76
CA VAL A 176 1.89 5.12 23.90
C VAL A 176 1.43 3.89 24.65
N THR A 177 0.85 4.08 25.84
CA THR A 177 0.31 2.97 26.63
C THR A 177 -0.96 2.42 25.97
N HIS A 178 -1.31 1.17 26.30
CA HIS A 178 -2.56 0.54 25.84
C HIS A 178 -3.82 1.30 26.23
N LYS A 179 -3.76 2.11 27.30
CA LYS A 179 -4.88 2.94 27.74
C LYS A 179 -4.99 4.19 26.86
N GLU A 180 -3.91 4.94 26.72
CA GLU A 180 -3.83 6.14 25.85
C GLU A 180 -4.22 5.80 24.41
N MET A 181 -3.70 4.69 23.87
CA MET A 181 -4.04 4.22 22.52
C MET A 181 -5.55 4.11 22.30
N LYS A 182 -6.33 3.65 23.29
CA LYS A 182 -7.79 3.50 23.16
C LYS A 182 -8.54 4.83 23.21
N GLU A 183 -7.92 5.88 23.73
CA GLU A 183 -8.53 7.20 23.88
C GLU A 183 -8.27 8.07 22.64
N ILE A 184 -7.19 7.84 21.91
CA ILE A 184 -6.85 8.52 20.63
C ILE A 184 -8.02 8.42 19.64
N ARG A 185 -8.48 9.56 19.11
CA ARG A 185 -9.66 9.64 18.23
C ARG A 185 -9.51 8.87 16.93
N ILE A 186 -8.33 8.90 16.30
CA ILE A 186 -8.06 8.10 15.09
C ILE A 186 -7.98 6.60 15.36
N ARG A 187 -7.99 6.16 16.62
CA ARG A 187 -8.03 4.75 17.03
C ARG A 187 -9.41 4.31 17.49
N SER A 188 -10.09 5.14 18.27
CA SER A 188 -11.42 4.83 18.84
C SER A 188 -12.57 5.02 17.85
N ASN A 189 -12.40 5.91 16.86
CA ASN A 189 -13.41 6.15 15.84
C ASN A 189 -13.39 5.05 14.76
N LYS A 190 -14.54 4.40 14.54
CA LYS A 190 -14.69 3.25 13.63
C LYS A 190 -14.49 3.57 12.14
N ASN A 191 -14.52 4.85 11.77
CA ASN A 191 -14.23 5.26 10.38
C ASN A 191 -12.73 5.25 10.08
N PHE A 192 -11.86 5.03 11.07
CA PHE A 192 -10.43 4.89 10.88
C PHE A 192 -10.06 3.41 10.96
N HIS A 193 -9.43 2.91 9.91
CA HIS A 193 -9.06 1.51 9.79
C HIS A 193 -7.54 1.39 9.80
N TRP A 194 -7.01 0.86 10.89
CA TRP A 194 -5.57 0.61 11.06
C TRP A 194 -5.21 -0.67 10.32
N LEU A 195 -4.41 -0.54 9.26
CA LEU A 195 -4.07 -1.65 8.37
C LEU A 195 -2.85 -2.43 8.87
N ILE A 196 -1.97 -1.79 9.64
CA ILE A 196 -0.86 -2.44 10.34
C ILE A 196 -1.30 -2.71 11.80
N GLY A 197 -1.44 -4.00 12.13
CA GLY A 197 -1.86 -4.49 13.44
C GLY A 197 -0.84 -4.16 14.55
N ASP A 198 -1.28 -4.17 15.81
CA ASP A 198 -0.42 -3.83 16.97
C ASP A 198 0.63 -4.91 17.30
N ASP A 199 0.55 -6.06 16.65
CA ASP A 199 1.40 -7.23 16.82
C ASP A 199 2.38 -7.42 15.65
N VAL A 200 2.64 -6.35 14.88
CA VAL A 200 3.43 -6.38 13.66
C VAL A 200 4.74 -5.63 13.85
N ASP A 201 5.85 -6.36 13.94
CA ASP A 201 7.18 -5.75 14.04
C ASP A 201 7.51 -4.93 12.79
N THR A 202 7.82 -3.65 13.02
CA THR A 202 8.18 -2.67 11.99
C THR A 202 9.62 -2.20 12.12
N THR A 203 10.40 -2.79 13.03
CA THR A 203 11.79 -2.37 13.30
C THR A 203 12.79 -3.35 12.70
N ALA A 204 13.93 -2.82 12.25
CA ALA A 204 15.04 -3.62 11.77
C ALA A 204 15.92 -4.19 12.90
N SER A 205 15.67 -3.81 14.16
CA SER A 205 16.44 -4.34 15.28
C SER A 205 15.89 -5.69 15.71
N THR A 206 16.77 -6.69 15.81
CA THR A 206 16.42 -8.05 16.24
C THR A 206 16.22 -8.20 17.75
N SER A 207 16.38 -7.11 18.51
CA SER A 207 16.24 -7.08 19.97
C SER A 207 14.89 -6.57 20.46
N ASN A 208 13.97 -6.22 19.57
CA ASN A 208 12.60 -5.79 19.89
C ASN A 208 11.63 -6.21 18.78
N ASP A 209 10.33 -5.95 18.98
CA ASP A 209 9.25 -6.28 18.06
C ASP A 209 8.21 -5.14 17.92
N HIS A 210 8.66 -3.88 18.01
CA HIS A 210 7.76 -2.74 18.10
C HIS A 210 7.00 -2.41 16.80
N THR A 211 5.73 -2.02 16.98
CA THR A 211 4.84 -1.58 15.89
C THR A 211 4.77 -0.06 15.80
N TYR A 212 5.89 0.59 15.49
CA TYR A 212 5.98 2.05 15.38
C TYR A 212 5.36 2.59 14.09
N ASP A 213 5.68 1.99 12.94
CA ASP A 213 5.22 2.47 11.65
C ASP A 213 3.80 1.97 11.34
N ARG A 214 2.93 2.86 10.88
CA ARG A 214 1.51 2.56 10.70
C ARG A 214 0.99 3.05 9.35
N ILE A 215 -0.07 2.39 8.90
CA ILE A 215 -0.93 2.84 7.82
C ILE A 215 -2.37 2.81 8.33
N VAL A 216 -3.05 3.95 8.26
CA VAL A 216 -4.45 4.12 8.66
C VAL A 216 -5.21 4.73 7.50
N VAL A 217 -6.38 4.16 7.17
CA VAL A 217 -7.25 4.70 6.11
C VAL A 217 -8.58 5.17 6.69
N TYR A 218 -9.16 6.20 6.08
CA TYR A 218 -10.44 6.76 6.50
C TYR A 218 -11.58 6.33 5.57
N GLY A 219 -12.67 5.84 6.16
CA GLY A 219 -13.91 5.51 5.46
C GLY A 219 -13.90 4.18 4.72
N GLU A 220 -15.11 3.67 4.48
CA GLU A 220 -15.34 2.34 3.90
C GLU A 220 -14.91 2.25 2.43
N ASP A 221 -15.03 3.33 1.65
CA ASP A 221 -14.62 3.33 0.24
C ASP A 221 -13.10 3.20 0.09
N MET A 222 -12.34 3.92 0.92
CA MET A 222 -10.88 3.82 0.96
C MET A 222 -10.46 2.42 1.43
N LEU A 223 -11.12 1.87 2.46
CA LEU A 223 -10.89 0.52 2.95
C LEU A 223 -11.18 -0.54 1.87
N ALA A 224 -12.31 -0.43 1.16
CA ALA A 224 -12.71 -1.36 0.11
C ALA A 224 -11.74 -1.37 -1.07
N ALA A 225 -11.06 -0.25 -1.31
CA ALA A 225 -10.02 -0.12 -2.33
C ALA A 225 -8.70 -0.82 -1.96
N ILE A 226 -8.50 -1.23 -0.71
CA ILE A 226 -7.30 -1.96 -0.28
C ILE A 226 -7.32 -3.40 -0.84
N VAL A 227 -6.18 -3.86 -1.36
CA VAL A 227 -5.96 -5.27 -1.66
C VAL A 227 -5.82 -6.03 -0.33
N PRO A 228 -6.64 -7.06 -0.06
CA PRO A 228 -6.59 -7.78 1.21
C PRO A 228 -5.19 -8.33 1.52
N ASN A 229 -4.75 -8.20 2.76
CA ASN A 229 -3.43 -8.65 3.25
C ASN A 229 -2.22 -8.01 2.55
N SER A 230 -2.41 -6.93 1.79
CA SER A 230 -1.30 -6.18 1.18
C SER A 230 -0.59 -5.25 2.16
N ALA A 231 -1.26 -4.86 3.25
CA ALA A 231 -0.69 -4.01 4.28
C ALA A 231 0.27 -4.80 5.18
N LYS A 232 1.57 -4.47 5.14
CA LYS A 232 2.62 -5.19 5.90
C LYS A 232 3.94 -4.40 5.95
N PRO A 233 4.86 -4.74 6.84
CA PRO A 233 6.25 -4.30 6.75
C PRO A 233 6.97 -5.02 5.59
N PHE A 234 7.87 -4.30 4.91
CA PHE A 234 8.81 -4.85 3.97
C PHE A 234 10.13 -5.19 4.69
N ASN A 235 10.25 -6.43 5.13
CA ASN A 235 11.45 -6.90 5.82
C ASN A 235 12.61 -7.08 4.82
N PHE A 236 13.40 -6.02 4.63
CA PHE A 236 14.55 -6.03 3.74
C PHE A 236 15.74 -6.86 4.26
N HIS A 237 15.73 -7.35 5.51
CA HIS A 237 16.69 -8.38 5.91
C HIS A 237 16.46 -9.66 5.15
N THR A 238 15.22 -10.14 5.19
CA THR A 238 14.86 -11.42 4.56
C THR A 238 14.91 -11.31 3.05
N GLU A 239 14.39 -10.22 2.48
CA GLU A 239 14.33 -10.06 1.04
C GLU A 239 15.72 -9.97 0.39
N PHE A 240 16.68 -9.34 1.05
CA PHE A 240 18.02 -9.11 0.51
C PHE A 240 19.13 -9.92 1.19
N ASP A 241 18.77 -10.90 2.02
CA ASP A 241 19.69 -11.77 2.77
C ASP A 241 20.76 -10.96 3.55
N MET A 242 20.28 -9.98 4.33
CA MET A 242 21.15 -9.06 5.07
C MET A 242 21.29 -9.48 6.53
N THR A 243 22.50 -9.29 7.07
CA THR A 243 22.71 -9.32 8.53
C THR A 243 22.06 -8.09 9.18
N GLU A 244 21.80 -8.16 10.49
CA GLU A 244 21.31 -7.00 11.26
C GLU A 244 22.24 -5.79 11.12
N GLU A 245 23.55 -5.99 11.18
CA GLU A 245 24.52 -4.89 10.99
C GLU A 245 24.35 -4.21 9.62
N MET A 246 24.19 -4.99 8.55
CA MET A 246 23.97 -4.44 7.21
C MET A 246 22.65 -3.69 7.11
N ALA A 247 21.59 -4.22 7.70
CA ALA A 247 20.27 -3.61 7.69
C ALA A 247 20.23 -2.30 8.46
N LEU A 248 20.84 -2.26 9.65
CA LEU A 248 20.93 -1.05 10.48
C LEU A 248 21.76 0.07 9.83
N ARG A 249 22.64 -0.24 8.85
CA ARG A 249 23.25 0.81 7.99
C ARG A 249 22.22 1.47 7.08
N VAL A 250 21.23 0.72 6.61
CA VAL A 250 20.13 1.23 5.78
C VAL A 250 19.14 2.00 6.64
N SER A 251 18.51 1.35 7.61
CA SER A 251 17.61 1.97 8.60
C SER A 251 17.37 1.05 9.81
N ASP A 252 16.92 1.62 10.92
CA ASP A 252 16.38 0.89 12.08
C ASP A 252 14.87 0.62 11.98
N HIS A 253 14.20 1.06 10.90
CA HIS A 253 12.80 0.76 10.58
C HIS A 253 12.68 -0.04 9.28
N TYR A 254 11.60 -0.78 9.11
CA TYR A 254 11.16 -1.30 7.81
C TYR A 254 10.19 -0.32 7.14
N PRO A 255 10.16 -0.25 5.80
CA PRO A 255 9.02 0.36 5.12
C PRO A 255 7.73 -0.36 5.51
N VAL A 256 6.66 0.36 5.80
CA VAL A 256 5.30 -0.19 5.81
C VAL A 256 4.65 0.11 4.46
N GLU A 257 4.05 -0.91 3.85
CA GLU A 257 3.51 -0.85 2.49
C GLU A 257 2.04 -1.28 2.44
N VAL A 258 1.33 -0.87 1.40
CA VAL A 258 -0.05 -1.29 1.09
C VAL A 258 -0.31 -1.19 -0.42
N GLU A 259 -1.24 -2.00 -0.94
CA GLU A 259 -1.68 -1.92 -2.33
C GLU A 259 -3.13 -1.48 -2.48
N LEU A 260 -3.36 -0.56 -3.41
CA LEU A 260 -4.70 -0.19 -3.90
C LEU A 260 -5.09 -1.02 -5.12
N ARG A 261 -6.35 -1.45 -5.16
CA ARG A 261 -6.96 -2.20 -6.26
C ARG A 261 -6.94 -1.39 -7.56
N SER A 262 -6.52 -2.05 -8.64
CA SER A 262 -6.58 -1.50 -9.99
C SER A 262 -8.02 -1.38 -10.49
N ALA A 263 -8.30 -0.37 -11.31
CA ALA A 263 -9.57 -0.32 -12.01
C ALA A 263 -9.69 -1.49 -13.00
N PRO A 264 -10.87 -2.12 -13.16
CA PRO A 264 -11.08 -3.09 -14.21
C PRO A 264 -10.90 -2.42 -15.58
N PRO A 265 -10.34 -3.12 -16.58
CA PRO A 265 -10.21 -2.58 -17.93
C PRO A 265 -11.57 -2.14 -18.47
N PHE A 266 -11.60 -1.01 -19.18
CA PHE A 266 -12.84 -0.41 -19.73
C PHE A 266 -13.69 -1.40 -20.56
N TRP A 267 -13.07 -2.38 -21.20
CA TRP A 267 -13.75 -3.39 -22.01
C TRP A 267 -14.49 -4.45 -21.19
N MET A 268 -14.09 -4.73 -19.96
CA MET A 268 -14.82 -5.63 -19.04
C MET A 268 -16.07 -4.96 -18.44
N ALA A 269 -16.10 -3.63 -18.31
CA ALA A 269 -17.28 -2.92 -17.81
C ALA A 269 -18.49 -3.03 -18.77
N LYS A 270 -18.26 -3.25 -20.07
CA LYS A 270 -19.32 -3.37 -21.09
C LYS A 270 -19.97 -4.75 -21.16
N SER A 271 -19.32 -5.83 -20.72
CA SER A 271 -19.90 -7.18 -20.79
C SER A 271 -21.02 -7.38 -19.78
N ASN A 272 -20.93 -6.77 -18.60
CA ASN A 272 -21.97 -6.87 -17.56
C ASN A 272 -23.26 -6.09 -17.89
N GLN A 273 -23.21 -5.14 -18.82
CA GLN A 273 -24.40 -4.40 -19.28
C GLN A 273 -25.16 -5.12 -20.41
N ARG A 274 -24.54 -6.10 -21.08
CA ARG A 274 -25.21 -6.93 -22.09
C ARG A 274 -25.97 -8.10 -21.47
N CYS A 275 -25.48 -8.69 -20.38
CA CYS A 275 -26.16 -9.82 -19.74
C CYS A 275 -27.41 -9.42 -18.94
N SER A 276 -27.52 -8.18 -18.47
CA SER A 276 -28.71 -7.71 -17.72
C SER A 276 -29.89 -7.28 -18.61
N ASN A 277 -29.67 -7.09 -19.92
CA ASN A 277 -30.73 -6.74 -20.87
C ASN A 277 -31.30 -7.96 -21.63
N ALA A 278 -30.80 -9.17 -21.36
CA ALA A 278 -31.20 -10.37 -22.10
C ALA A 278 -32.38 -11.14 -21.46
N ASP A 279 -32.75 -10.88 -20.19
CA ASP A 279 -33.74 -11.68 -19.45
C ASP A 279 -35.11 -11.00 -19.24
N THR A 280 -35.40 -9.88 -19.92
CA THR A 280 -36.70 -9.18 -19.74
C THR A 280 -37.46 -8.96 -21.04
N GLN A 281 -37.53 -9.95 -21.93
CA GLN A 281 -38.56 -10.00 -22.98
C GLN A 281 -38.90 -11.45 -23.36
N GLN A 282 -39.84 -12.07 -22.63
CA GLN A 282 -40.94 -12.89 -23.16
C GLN A 282 -41.61 -13.72 -22.05
N ALA A 283 -42.83 -13.34 -21.66
CA ALA A 283 -43.94 -14.24 -21.40
C ALA A 283 -45.18 -13.43 -20.95
N SER A 284 -45.92 -12.90 -21.91
CA SER A 284 -47.31 -12.50 -21.72
C SER A 284 -48.21 -13.50 -22.45
N VAL A 285 -48.70 -14.51 -21.72
CA VAL A 285 -49.87 -15.30 -22.16
C VAL A 285 -50.78 -15.54 -20.97
N ASN A 286 -52.01 -15.03 -21.10
CA ASN A 286 -53.14 -15.27 -20.21
C ASN A 286 -53.57 -16.74 -20.24
N THR A 287 -53.86 -17.35 -19.09
CA THR A 287 -54.93 -18.34 -18.97
C THR A 287 -55.51 -18.35 -17.57
N THR A 288 -56.83 -18.21 -17.48
CA THR A 288 -57.64 -18.37 -16.27
C THR A 288 -58.09 -19.84 -16.17
N VAL A 289 -58.14 -20.40 -14.95
CA VAL A 289 -59.22 -21.26 -14.38
C VAL A 289 -58.69 -22.25 -13.31
N THR A 290 -59.19 -22.02 -12.08
CA THR A 290 -59.50 -22.88 -10.91
C THR A 290 -58.66 -24.12 -10.54
N GLY A 291 -58.34 -24.24 -9.25
CA GLY A 291 -58.16 -25.54 -8.56
C GLY A 291 -57.33 -25.47 -7.28
N GLN A 292 -57.95 -25.75 -6.13
CA GLN A 292 -57.30 -25.90 -4.83
C GLN A 292 -56.37 -27.12 -4.78
N SER A 293 -55.18 -26.99 -4.16
CA SER A 293 -54.69 -27.96 -3.16
C SER A 293 -53.44 -27.48 -2.43
N LYS A 294 -53.48 -27.64 -1.10
CA LYS A 294 -52.35 -27.57 -0.18
C LYS A 294 -51.37 -28.70 -0.48
N THR A 295 -50.07 -28.45 -0.35
CA THR A 295 -49.10 -29.40 0.26
C THR A 295 -47.84 -28.63 0.68
N ILE A 296 -47.48 -28.79 1.96
CA ILE A 296 -46.23 -28.44 2.63
C ILE A 296 -45.28 -29.63 2.46
N ILE A 297 -44.02 -29.47 2.01
CA ILE A 297 -42.86 -30.31 2.43
C ILE A 297 -41.53 -29.54 2.29
N HIS A 298 -40.85 -29.46 3.45
CA HIS A 298 -39.42 -29.43 3.82
C HIS A 298 -38.26 -29.04 2.89
N SER A 299 -37.45 -28.14 3.47
CA SER A 299 -35.98 -28.09 3.58
C SER A 299 -35.14 -29.24 3.01
N ILE A 300 -34.10 -28.89 2.24
CA ILE A 300 -32.83 -29.62 2.21
C ILE A 300 -31.68 -28.60 2.25
N LEU A 301 -30.94 -28.63 3.35
CA LEU A 301 -29.55 -28.19 3.45
C LEU A 301 -28.67 -29.25 2.75
N SER A 302 -27.75 -28.84 1.89
CA SER A 302 -26.58 -29.67 1.57
C SER A 302 -25.33 -28.82 1.60
N THR A 303 -24.58 -29.00 2.68
CA THR A 303 -23.13 -28.82 2.77
C THR A 303 -22.42 -29.69 1.75
N THR A 304 -21.35 -29.18 1.14
CA THR A 304 -20.04 -29.86 1.02
C THR A 304 -19.02 -28.91 0.37
N ASP A 305 -17.92 -28.71 1.07
CA ASP A 305 -16.63 -28.31 0.52
C ASP A 305 -16.13 -29.39 -0.45
N ASP A 306 -15.47 -29.04 -1.56
CA ASP A 306 -14.00 -29.16 -1.70
C ASP A 306 -13.51 -28.84 -3.12
N LEU A 307 -12.23 -28.49 -3.17
CA LEU A 307 -11.40 -27.90 -4.21
C LEU A 307 -11.31 -28.67 -5.55
N SER A 308 -11.15 -27.93 -6.65
CA SER A 308 -9.89 -27.83 -7.42
C SER A 308 -10.06 -27.66 -8.95
N LEU A 309 -9.17 -26.82 -9.50
CA LEU A 309 -8.56 -26.88 -10.83
C LEU A 309 -9.48 -26.87 -12.06
N MET A 310 -9.67 -25.68 -12.65
CA MET A 310 -9.94 -25.56 -14.09
C MET A 310 -8.75 -24.97 -14.82
N TRP A 311 -8.27 -25.76 -15.78
CA TRP A 311 -7.27 -25.46 -16.78
C TRP A 311 -7.71 -24.29 -17.68
N SER A 312 -6.75 -23.46 -18.11
CA SER A 312 -6.90 -22.70 -19.36
C SER A 312 -6.22 -23.46 -20.49
N CYS A 313 -7.01 -23.90 -21.45
CA CYS A 313 -6.53 -24.33 -22.77
C CYS A 313 -6.18 -23.08 -23.58
N PHE A 314 -5.00 -23.08 -24.20
CA PHE A 314 -4.70 -22.18 -25.32
C PHE A 314 -4.95 -22.93 -26.62
N ASP A 315 -5.86 -22.41 -27.45
CA ASP A 315 -6.03 -22.82 -28.84
C ASP A 315 -4.86 -22.27 -29.67
N ILE A 316 -4.08 -23.18 -30.26
CA ILE A 316 -3.12 -22.86 -31.33
C ILE A 316 -3.82 -23.17 -32.65
N TYR A 317 -4.12 -22.13 -33.45
CA TYR A 317 -4.53 -22.30 -34.83
C TYR A 317 -3.30 -22.45 -35.74
N THR A 318 -3.30 -23.55 -36.48
CA THR A 318 -2.31 -23.94 -37.49
C THR A 318 -2.51 -23.23 -38.83
N GLU A 319 -1.43 -22.81 -39.48
CA GLU A 319 -1.36 -22.68 -40.95
C GLU A 319 -0.49 -23.79 -41.56
N LYS A 320 -1.04 -24.42 -42.59
CA LYS A 320 -0.47 -25.56 -43.34
C LYS A 320 0.68 -25.12 -44.26
N GLY A 321 1.77 -25.89 -44.25
CA GLY A 321 2.82 -25.80 -45.26
C GLY A 321 3.73 -27.03 -45.34
N ARG A 322 3.30 -28.01 -46.15
CA ARG A 322 4.08 -29.05 -46.87
C ARG A 322 5.27 -29.74 -46.15
N GLY A 323 5.14 -31.05 -45.94
CA GLY A 323 6.28 -31.95 -45.79
C GLY A 323 5.89 -33.29 -45.19
N THR A 324 5.67 -34.28 -46.03
CA THR A 324 5.45 -35.68 -45.66
C THR A 324 6.72 -36.31 -45.10
N ASN A 325 6.66 -36.92 -43.91
CA ASN A 325 7.17 -38.27 -43.66
C ASN A 325 6.66 -38.79 -42.30
N ASN A 326 5.97 -39.92 -42.37
CA ASN A 326 5.58 -40.77 -41.25
C ASN A 326 6.75 -41.68 -40.91
N GLU A 327 7.33 -41.57 -39.72
CA GLU A 327 7.92 -42.73 -39.05
C GLU A 327 7.49 -42.74 -37.58
N ARG A 328 6.83 -43.84 -37.20
CA ARG A 328 6.50 -44.21 -35.84
C ARG A 328 7.70 -44.97 -35.28
N GLU A 329 8.25 -44.53 -34.16
CA GLU A 329 8.88 -45.44 -33.21
C GLU A 329 8.36 -45.13 -31.81
N CYS A 330 7.60 -46.09 -31.27
CA CYS A 330 7.41 -46.28 -29.85
C CYS A 330 8.62 -47.05 -29.33
N LEU A 331 9.17 -46.69 -28.17
CA LEU A 331 9.69 -47.66 -27.19
C LEU A 331 9.87 -47.01 -25.80
N GLU A 332 9.65 -47.85 -24.80
CA GLU A 332 9.30 -47.59 -23.40
C GLU A 332 10.48 -47.26 -22.44
N PHE A 333 10.04 -46.79 -21.27
CA PHE A 333 10.68 -46.65 -19.96
C PHE A 333 11.77 -47.67 -19.58
N GLY A 334 12.74 -47.18 -18.81
CA GLY A 334 13.63 -48.02 -18.01
C GLY A 334 14.46 -47.21 -17.00
N SER A 335 13.91 -47.04 -15.79
CA SER A 335 14.63 -46.63 -14.58
C SER A 335 15.57 -47.74 -14.09
N VAL A 336 16.84 -47.46 -13.76
CA VAL A 336 17.61 -48.22 -12.75
C VAL A 336 18.62 -47.32 -12.03
N SER A 337 18.66 -47.51 -10.72
CA SER A 337 19.51 -46.92 -9.67
C SER A 337 20.98 -47.37 -9.65
N HIS A 338 21.84 -46.50 -9.11
CA HIS A 338 23.04 -46.73 -8.28
C HIS A 338 24.10 -47.78 -8.68
N LYS A 339 25.37 -47.33 -8.78
CA LYS A 339 26.40 -47.55 -7.74
C LYS A 339 27.73 -46.85 -8.06
N SER A 340 28.38 -46.49 -6.96
CA SER A 340 29.74 -46.00 -6.74
C SER A 340 30.84 -46.90 -7.28
N VAL A 341 31.95 -46.28 -7.72
CA VAL A 341 33.33 -46.43 -7.20
C VAL A 341 34.02 -45.08 -7.32
#